data_AF-A0A847X1B2-F1
#
_entry.id   AF-A0A847X1B2-F1
#
_cell.length_a   1.000
_cell.length_b   1.000
_cell.length_c   1.000
_cell.angle_alpha   90.00
_cell.angle_beta   90.00
_cell.angle_gamma   90.00
#
_symmetry.space_group_name_H-M   'P 1'
#
loop_
_entity.id
_entity.type
_entity.pdbx_description
1 polymer ?
#
loop_
_entity_poly.entity_id
_entity_poly.type
_entity_poly.pdbx_seq_one_letter_code
_entity_poly.pdbx_strand_id
1 'polypeptide(L)'
;LHRAVQEAAEVAGIRKKVSPHTLRHSFATHLLEQDVDIRVIQVLLGHSKLETTALYTKVSTRTIQAVASPLDRLMALMEDKPPPA
;
A
#
# COMPACT_ATOMS: atom_id res chain seq x y z
N LEU A 1 -2.37 1.57 -25.89
CA LEU A 1 -1.85 1.66 -24.50
C LEU A 1 -0.59 0.83 -24.28
N HIS A 2 -0.61 -0.50 -24.49
CA HIS A 2 0.59 -1.33 -24.24
C HIS A 2 1.83 -0.86 -25.02
N ARG A 3 1.68 -0.55 -26.31
CA ARG A 3 2.75 0.00 -27.14
C ARG A 3 3.33 1.32 -26.60
N ALA A 4 2.48 2.28 -26.26
CA ALA A 4 2.90 3.56 -25.71
C ALA A 4 3.66 3.42 -24.36
N VAL A 5 3.22 2.50 -23.50
CA VAL A 5 3.92 2.19 -22.25
C VAL A 5 5.29 1.55 -22.49
N GLN A 6 5.38 0.67 -23.50
CA GLN A 6 6.64 0.04 -23.89
C GLN A 6 7.64 1.07 -24.44
N GLU A 7 7.20 1.91 -25.38
CA GLU A 7 8.01 2.98 -25.97
C GLU A 7 8.50 3.96 -24.89
N ALA A 8 7.62 4.35 -23.96
CA ALA A 8 8.00 5.19 -22.81
C ALA A 8 9.03 4.50 -21.89
N ALA A 9 8.87 3.20 -21.63
CA ALA A 9 9.82 2.44 -20.82
C ALA A 9 11.20 2.33 -21.48
N GLU A 10 11.26 2.17 -22.81
CA GLU A 10 12.50 2.17 -23.58
C GLU A 10 13.22 3.52 -23.50
N VAL A 11 12.49 4.62 -23.72
CA VAL A 11 13.03 5.99 -23.59
C VAL A 11 13.51 6.27 -22.16
N ALA A 12 12.80 5.77 -21.15
CA ALA A 12 13.18 5.90 -19.74
C ALA A 12 14.32 4.95 -19.32
N GLY A 13 14.84 4.09 -20.20
CA GLY A 13 15.90 3.13 -19.88
C GLY A 13 15.46 1.98 -18.95
N ILE A 14 14.16 1.74 -18.80
CA ILE A 14 13.63 0.67 -17.97
C ILE A 14 13.69 -0.65 -18.74
N ARG A 15 14.65 -1.51 -18.36
CA ARG A 15 14.86 -2.82 -19.01
C ARG A 15 13.88 -3.91 -18.56
N LYS A 16 13.11 -3.66 -17.49
CA LYS A 16 12.11 -4.60 -16.98
C LYS A 16 10.89 -4.59 -17.91
N LYS A 17 10.16 -5.70 -17.99
CA LYS A 17 8.89 -5.75 -18.71
C LYS A 17 7.86 -4.85 -18.00
N VAL A 18 7.42 -3.79 -18.68
CA VAL A 18 6.39 -2.88 -18.18
C VAL A 18 5.14 -3.03 -19.02
N SER A 19 3.99 -3.00 -18.36
CA SER A 19 2.68 -2.99 -19.00
C SER A 19 1.79 -1.97 -18.29
N PRO A 20 0.62 -1.58 -18.86
CA PRO A 20 -0.36 -0.77 -18.15
C PRO A 20 -0.76 -1.36 -16.80
N HIS A 21 -0.78 -2.70 -16.69
CA HIS A 21 -1.06 -3.38 -15.43
C HIS A 21 0.08 -3.18 -14.42
N THR A 22 1.34 -3.22 -14.85
CA THR A 22 2.50 -2.92 -13.99
C THR A 22 2.39 -1.52 -13.37
N LEU A 23 2.01 -0.52 -14.16
CA LEU A 23 1.81 0.85 -13.67
C LEU A 23 0.68 0.95 -12.65
N ARG A 24 -0.45 0.26 -12.89
CA ARG A 24 -1.57 0.18 -11.95
C ARG A 24 -1.15 -0.45 -10.61
N HIS A 25 -0.34 -1.51 -10.68
CA HIS A 25 0.22 -2.15 -9.49
C HIS A 25 1.12 -1.18 -8.72
N SER A 26 2.06 -0.52 -9.40
CA SER A 26 2.94 0.47 -8.78
C SER A 26 2.17 1.61 -8.11
N PHE A 27 1.11 2.11 -8.74
CA PHE A 27 0.25 3.13 -8.16
C PHE A 27 -0.41 2.64 -6.85
N ALA A 28 -1.01 1.45 -6.86
CA ALA A 28 -1.67 0.89 -5.68
C ALA A 28 -0.69 0.62 -4.52
N THR A 29 0.49 0.07 -4.83
CA THR A 29 1.53 -0.20 -3.83
C THR A 29 2.06 1.10 -3.23
N HIS A 30 2.30 2.14 -4.03
CA HIS A 30 2.83 3.40 -3.52
C HIS A 30 1.83 4.11 -2.58
N LEU A 31 0.54 4.06 -2.88
CA LEU A 31 -0.49 4.59 -1.98
C LEU A 31 -0.54 3.81 -0.65
N LEU A 32 -0.40 2.48 -0.69
CA LEU A 32 -0.33 1.68 0.53
C LEU A 32 0.93 1.94 1.35
N GLU A 33 2.07 2.20 0.71
CA GLU A 33 3.32 2.57 1.38
C GLU A 33 3.26 3.95 2.03
N GLN A 34 2.33 4.81 1.57
CA GLN A 34 2.02 6.12 2.13
C GLN A 34 0.88 6.06 3.17
N ASP A 35 0.52 4.86 3.64
CA ASP A 35 -0.54 4.62 4.62
C ASP A 35 -1.93 5.15 4.19
N VAL A 36 -2.17 5.27 2.88
CA VAL A 36 -3.49 5.63 2.35
C VAL A 36 -4.47 4.49 2.61
N ASP A 37 -5.67 4.83 3.08
CA ASP A 37 -6.72 3.85 3.36
C ASP A 37 -7.03 2.97 2.13
N ILE A 38 -7.01 1.66 2.34
CA ILE A 38 -7.27 0.66 1.30
C ILE A 38 -8.64 0.84 0.62
N ARG A 39 -9.65 1.38 1.31
CA ARG A 39 -10.95 1.74 0.73
C ARG A 39 -10.83 2.91 -0.25
N VAL A 40 -10.00 3.90 0.06
CA VAL A 40 -9.72 5.03 -0.86
C VAL A 40 -9.02 4.50 -2.11
N ILE A 41 -8.00 3.65 -1.92
CA ILE A 41 -7.28 3.01 -3.04
C ILE A 41 -8.25 2.16 -3.89
N GLN A 42 -9.16 1.41 -3.26
CA GLN A 42 -10.19 0.64 -3.96
C GLN A 42 -11.05 1.51 -4.89
N VAL A 43 -11.52 2.67 -4.39
CA VAL A 43 -12.34 3.61 -5.17
C VAL A 43 -11.53 4.23 -6.32
N LEU A 44 -10.30 4.68 -6.05
CA LEU A 44 -9.42 5.27 -7.07
C LEU A 44 -9.09 4.28 -8.20
N LEU A 45 -8.97 3.00 -7.88
CA LEU A 45 -8.74 1.94 -8.86
C LEU A 45 -10.04 1.49 -9.56
N GLY A 46 -11.22 1.81 -9.01
CA GLY A 46 -12.51 1.33 -9.52
C GLY A 46 -12.72 -0.17 -9.31
N HIS A 47 -12.18 -0.74 -8.22
CA HIS A 47 -12.39 -2.15 -7.88
C HIS A 47 -13.75 -2.38 -7.24
N SER A 48 -14.55 -3.28 -7.82
CA SER A 48 -15.85 -3.67 -7.28
C SER A 48 -15.75 -4.48 -5.99
N LYS A 49 -14.64 -5.21 -5.82
CA LYS A 49 -14.38 -6.06 -4.66
C LYS A 49 -13.12 -5.61 -3.92
N LEU A 50 -13.20 -5.55 -2.59
CA LEU A 50 -12.06 -5.20 -1.76
C LEU A 50 -10.95 -6.26 -1.85
N GLU A 51 -11.30 -7.54 -2.07
CA GLU A 51 -10.32 -8.62 -2.20
C GLU A 51 -9.30 -8.37 -3.33
N THR A 52 -9.73 -7.71 -4.40
CA THR A 52 -8.85 -7.34 -5.52
C THR A 52 -7.82 -6.28 -5.12
N THR A 53 -8.19 -5.33 -4.26
CA THR A 53 -7.26 -4.33 -3.71
C THR A 53 -6.39 -4.92 -2.59
N ALA A 54 -6.92 -5.87 -1.82
CA ALA A 54 -6.20 -6.54 -0.74
C ALA A 54 -4.97 -7.33 -1.23
N LEU A 55 -4.90 -7.70 -2.52
CA LEU A 55 -3.68 -8.29 -3.10
C LEU A 55 -2.44 -7.40 -2.94
N TYR A 56 -2.62 -6.06 -2.86
CA TYR A 56 -1.52 -5.12 -2.69
C TYR A 56 -1.02 -5.01 -1.23
N THR A 57 -1.75 -5.52 -0.24
CA THR A 57 -1.31 -5.43 1.16
C THR A 57 -0.17 -6.39 1.49
N LYS A 58 0.02 -7.45 0.68
CA LYS A 58 1.15 -8.40 0.84
C LYS A 58 2.53 -7.73 0.72
N VAL A 59 2.63 -6.61 0.00
CA VAL A 59 3.89 -5.86 -0.15
C VAL A 59 4.06 -4.76 0.89
N SER A 60 2.98 -4.35 1.58
CA SER A 60 3.04 -3.38 2.69
C SER A 60 2.95 -4.10 4.03
N THR A 61 4.01 -4.82 4.41
CA THR A 61 4.10 -5.50 5.71
C THR A 61 4.28 -4.53 6.89
N ARG A 62 4.42 -3.23 6.63
CA ARG A 62 4.67 -2.20 7.66
C ARG A 62 3.43 -1.85 8.49
N THR A 63 2.24 -1.85 7.88
CA THR A 63 1.04 -1.33 8.55
C THR A 63 0.59 -2.17 9.76
N ILE A 64 0.85 -3.49 9.76
CA ILE A 64 0.48 -4.37 10.90
C ILE A 64 1.36 -4.11 12.13
N GLN A 65 2.62 -3.74 11.95
CA GLN A 65 3.55 -3.49 13.07
C GLN A 65 3.31 -2.15 13.77
N ALA A 66 2.59 -1.22 13.13
CA ALA A 66 2.32 0.11 13.67
C ALA A 66 1.03 0.19 14.51
N VAL A 67 0.21 -0.86 14.55
CA VAL A 67 -1.03 -0.87 15.33
C VAL A 67 -0.70 -1.15 16.80
N ALA A 68 -0.58 -0.10 17.59
CA ALA A 68 -0.51 -0.21 19.04
C ALA A 68 -1.76 -0.92 19.57
N SER A 69 -1.58 -2.04 20.29
CA SER A 69 -2.69 -2.79 20.82
C SER A 69 -3.43 -1.93 21.85
N PRO A 70 -4.77 -1.92 21.87
CA PRO A 70 -5.53 -1.36 22.99
C PRO A 70 -5.08 -1.92 24.35
N LEU A 71 -4.60 -3.17 24.39
CA LEU A 71 -4.06 -3.78 25.60
C LEU A 71 -2.72 -3.19 26.03
N ASP A 72 -1.86 -2.77 25.10
CA ASP A 72 -0.59 -2.10 25.43
C ASP A 72 -0.85 -0.77 26.15
N ARG A 73 -1.92 -0.05 25.75
CA ARG A 73 -2.37 1.18 26.41
C ARG A 73 -2.95 0.91 27.81
N LEU A 74 -3.69 -0.19 27.98
CA LEU A 74 -4.21 -0.60 29.29
C LEU A 74 -3.08 -1.01 30.23
N MET A 75 -2.09 -1.78 29.76
CA MET A 75 -0.92 -2.15 30.55
C MET A 75 -0.12 -0.93 31.01
N ALA A 76 0.11 0.07 30.13
CA ALA A 76 0.80 1.29 30.51
C ALA A 76 0.08 2.09 31.62
N LEU A 77 -1.27 2.09 31.61
CA LEU A 77 -2.09 2.71 32.66
C LEU A 77 -2.08 1.92 33.98
N MET A 78 -1.91 0.60 33.92
CA MET A 78 -1.84 -0.26 35.11
C MET A 78 -0.45 -0.26 35.76
N GLU A 79 0.61 0.09 35.01
CA GLU A 79 2.01 0.06 35.47
C GLU A 79 2.57 1.43 35.94
N ASP A 80 1.77 2.50 35.99
CA ASP A 80 2.19 3.89 36.33
C ASP A 80 3.42 4.37 35.54
N LYS A 81 3.55 3.93 34.29
CA LYS A 81 4.66 4.24 33.40
C LYS A 81 4.29 5.46 32.52
N PRO A 82 5.21 6.44 32.30
CA PRO A 82 4.89 7.58 31.45
C PRO A 82 4.54 7.12 30.02
N PRO A 83 3.58 7.79 29.35
CA PRO A 83 3.05 7.35 28.07
C PRO A 83 4.14 7.33 26.99
N PRO A 84 4.07 6.38 26.04
CA PRO A 84 5.02 6.34 24.93
C PRO A 84 4.85 7.57 24.02
N ALA A 85 5.98 8.13 23.60
CA ALA A 85 6.08 9.31 22.73
C ALA A 85 5.64 9.03 21.29
#